data_AF-A0A960KFD5-F1
#
_entry.id   AF-A0A960KFD5-F1
#
_cell.length_a   1.000
_cell.length_b   1.000
_cell.length_c   1.000
_cell.angle_alpha   90.00
_cell.angle_beta   90.00
_cell.angle_gamma   90.00
#
_symmetry.space_group_name_H-M   'P 1'
#
loop_
_entity.id
_entity.type
_entity.pdbx_description
1 polymer ?
#
loop_
_entity_poly.entity_id
_entity_poly.type
_entity_poly.pdbx_seq_one_letter_code
_entity_poly.pdbx_strand_id
1 'polypeptide(L)'
;LDEHDEAYQQEQSPTWHARDVAAERARRAGAPCTLVSPCPTLEALAWGELVVDDRGRERAAWSRVEVVDQRELDPSLGPLFSPRLVDLLRSDQR
;
A
#
# COMPACT_ATOMS: atom_id res chain seq x y z
N LEU A 1 10.31 -6.61 6.29
CA LEU A 1 10.42 -5.47 7.22
C LEU A 1 9.79 -4.35 6.46
N ASP A 2 8.47 -4.27 6.55
CA ASP A 2 7.66 -3.38 5.75
C ASP A 2 7.03 -2.41 6.70
N GLU A 3 7.44 -1.15 6.64
CA GLU A 3 7.08 -0.15 7.65
C GLU A 3 5.56 -0.04 7.87
N HIS A 4 4.77 -0.29 6.82
CA HIS A 4 3.31 -0.26 6.85
C HIS A 4 2.64 -1.47 7.51
N ASP A 5 3.39 -2.49 7.90
CA ASP A 5 2.85 -3.72 8.46
C ASP A 5 2.19 -3.44 9.83
N GLU A 6 0.91 -3.77 9.93
CA GLU A 6 0.11 -3.62 11.16
C GLU A 6 0.70 -4.40 12.33
N ALA A 7 1.50 -5.45 12.08
CA ALA A 7 2.21 -6.20 13.12
C ALA A 7 3.21 -5.33 13.93
N TYR A 8 3.56 -4.15 13.43
CA TYR A 8 4.40 -3.17 14.14
C TYR A 8 3.63 -2.22 15.06
N GLN A 9 2.30 -2.31 15.09
CA GLN A 9 1.46 -1.55 16.01
C GLN A 9 1.16 -2.36 17.27
N GLN A 10 1.48 -1.79 18.44
CA GLN A 10 0.93 -2.25 19.71
C GLN A 10 -0.42 -1.55 19.97
N GLU A 11 -1.49 -2.33 19.98
CA GLU A 11 -2.85 -1.84 20.25
C GLU A 11 -3.20 -1.79 21.74
N GLN A 12 -2.52 -2.56 22.58
CA GLN A 12 -2.75 -2.56 24.03
C GLN A 12 -2.03 -1.40 24.71
N SER A 13 -2.48 -1.01 25.90
CA SER A 13 -1.82 0.05 26.67
C SER A 13 -0.47 -0.41 27.26
N PRO A 14 0.61 0.37 27.08
CA PRO A 14 0.69 1.60 26.30
C PRO A 14 0.73 1.32 24.79
N THR A 15 0.01 2.12 24.01
CA THR A 15 0.04 2.04 22.54
C THR A 15 1.32 2.65 21.99
N TRP A 16 1.92 2.01 20.99
CA TRP A 16 3.12 2.50 20.30
C TRP A 16 3.26 1.82 18.94
N HIS A 17 3.99 2.47 18.03
CA HIS A 17 4.35 1.91 16.73
C HIS A 17 5.87 1.67 16.67
N ALA A 18 6.30 0.50 16.18
CA ALA A 18 7.71 0.11 16.18
C ALA A 18 8.58 1.08 15.36
N ARG A 19 8.04 1.61 14.25
CA ARG A 19 8.63 2.71 13.45
C ARG A 19 9.09 3.88 14.33
N ASP A 20 8.20 4.40 15.16
CA ASP A 20 8.46 5.61 15.94
C ASP A 20 9.52 5.33 17.01
N VAL A 21 9.46 4.13 17.62
CA VAL A 21 10.48 3.65 18.56
C VAL A 21 11.85 3.53 17.87
N ALA A 22 11.89 2.98 16.65
CA ALA A 22 13.12 2.82 15.89
C ALA A 22 13.72 4.18 15.49
N ALA A 23 12.90 5.10 14.98
CA ALA A 23 13.30 6.45 14.61
C ALA A 23 13.87 7.22 15.82
N GLU A 24 13.19 7.17 16.96
CA GLU A 24 13.65 7.83 18.19
C GLU A 24 14.94 7.21 18.74
N ARG A 25 15.08 5.88 18.69
CA ARG A 25 16.32 5.19 19.09
C ARG A 25 17.49 5.56 18.19
N ALA A 26 17.28 5.60 16.88
CA ALA A 26 18.31 5.99 15.92
C ALA A 26 18.75 7.45 16.15
N ARG A 27 17.81 8.36 16.39
CA ARG A 27 18.08 9.76 16.75
C ARG A 27 18.95 9.87 18.00
N ARG A 28 18.63 9.11 19.06
CA ARG A 28 19.42 9.08 20.31
C ARG A 28 20.81 8.49 20.12
N ALA A 29 20.94 7.51 19.24
CA ALA A 29 22.21 6.86 18.93
C ALA A 29 23.07 7.66 17.93
N GLY A 30 22.54 8.72 17.32
CA GLY A 30 23.21 9.41 16.21
C GLY A 30 23.36 8.53 14.96
N ALA A 31 22.48 7.54 14.80
CA ALA A 31 22.51 6.59 13.69
C ALA A 31 21.48 6.98 12.61
N PRO A 32 21.75 6.69 11.32
CA PRO A 32 20.74 6.83 10.28
C PRO A 32 19.59 5.84 10.51
N CYS A 33 18.38 6.25 10.15
CA CYS A 33 17.19 5.38 10.15
C CYS A 33 16.54 5.43 8.78
N THR A 34 16.24 4.26 8.23
CA THR A 34 15.57 4.10 6.95
C THR A 34 14.35 3.23 7.17
N LEU A 35 13.21 3.74 6.70
CA LEU A 35 11.95 3.02 6.67
C LEU A 35 11.74 2.51 5.25
N VAL A 36 11.44 1.22 5.10
CA VAL A 36 11.25 0.59 3.80
C VAL A 36 9.83 0.08 3.73
N SER A 37 9.14 0.40 2.64
CA SER A 37 7.78 -0.05 2.41
C SER A 37 7.45 0.03 0.91
N PRO A 38 6.76 -0.96 0.32
CA PRO A 38 6.17 -0.82 -1.01
C PRO A 38 4.97 0.15 -1.02
N CYS A 39 4.39 0.45 0.15
CA CYS A 39 3.28 1.37 0.34
C CYS A 39 3.51 2.12 1.67
N PRO A 40 4.40 3.12 1.72
CA PRO A 40 4.73 3.80 2.98
C PRO A 40 3.50 4.45 3.61
N THR A 41 3.41 4.38 4.94
CA THR A 41 2.33 5.07 5.67
C THR A 41 2.43 6.58 5.53
N LEU A 42 1.34 7.29 5.83
CA LEU A 42 1.34 8.76 5.81
C LEU A 42 2.33 9.33 6.85
N GLU A 43 2.46 8.66 7.99
CA GLU A 43 3.40 9.01 9.04
C GLU A 43 4.85 8.87 8.56
N ALA A 44 5.19 7.79 7.86
CA ALA A 44 6.52 7.61 7.29
C ALA A 44 6.83 8.62 6.19
N LEU A 45 5.84 8.93 5.33
CA LEU A 45 5.95 9.96 4.29
C LEU A 45 6.15 11.36 4.87
N ALA A 46 5.55 11.65 6.03
CA ALA A 46 5.73 12.92 6.72
C ALA A 46 7.03 13.00 7.52
N TRP A 47 7.66 11.86 7.82
CA TRP A 47 8.84 11.79 8.69
C TRP A 47 10.15 12.05 7.96
N GLY A 48 10.31 11.56 6.73
CA GLY A 48 11.58 11.61 6.00
C GLY A 48 11.42 11.86 4.51
N GLU A 49 12.56 11.99 3.83
CA GLU A 49 12.59 12.10 2.38
C GLU A 49 12.17 10.77 1.75
N LEU A 50 11.21 10.82 0.83
CA LEU A 50 10.78 9.66 0.07
C LEU A 50 11.79 9.36 -1.03
N VAL A 51 12.43 8.19 -0.95
CA VAL A 51 13.32 7.66 -1.99
C VAL A 51 12.57 6.59 -2.77
N VAL A 52 12.35 6.82 -4.07
CA VAL A 52 11.71 5.87 -4.99
C VAL A 52 12.59 5.61 -6.21
N ASP A 53 12.37 4.45 -6.82
CA ASP A 53 12.90 4.13 -8.14
C ASP A 53 12.30 5.03 -9.23
N ASP A 54 12.91 5.00 -10.42
CA ASP A 54 12.36 5.65 -11.61
C ASP A 54 10.94 5.13 -11.92
N ARG A 55 10.01 6.06 -12.14
CA ARG A 55 8.58 5.75 -12.39
C ARG A 55 8.37 4.89 -13.63
N GLY A 56 9.21 5.03 -14.66
CA GLY A 56 9.14 4.24 -15.88
C GLY A 56 9.50 2.79 -15.62
N ARG A 57 10.59 2.56 -14.89
CA ARG A 57 11.02 1.24 -14.42
C ARG A 57 9.97 0.58 -13.53
N GLU A 58 9.43 1.33 -12.56
CA GLU A 58 8.37 0.85 -11.68
C GLU A 58 7.17 0.38 -12.52
N ARG A 59 6.61 1.26 -13.37
CA ARG A 59 5.43 0.93 -14.19
C ARG A 59 5.64 -0.28 -15.11
N ALA A 60 6.85 -0.49 -15.62
CA ALA A 60 7.16 -1.64 -16.48
C ALA A 60 7.17 -2.98 -15.73
N ALA A 61 7.35 -2.97 -14.40
CA ALA A 61 7.34 -4.17 -13.58
C ALA A 61 5.92 -4.64 -13.18
N TRP A 62 4.90 -3.79 -13.33
CA TRP A 62 3.52 -4.11 -12.95
C TRP A 62 2.70 -4.65 -14.12
N SER A 63 1.73 -5.53 -13.80
CA SER A 63 0.71 -6.00 -14.73
C SER A 63 -0.19 -4.86 -15.23
N ARG A 64 -0.82 -5.04 -16.40
CA ARG A 64 -1.77 -4.06 -16.95
C ARG A 64 -3.01 -3.97 -16.06
N VAL A 65 -3.34 -2.75 -15.62
CA VAL A 65 -4.53 -2.45 -14.82
C VAL A 65 -5.60 -1.80 -15.73
N GLU A 66 -6.84 -2.30 -15.65
CA GLU A 66 -8.02 -1.75 -16.34
C GLU A 66 -8.99 -1.23 -15.25
N VAL A 67 -9.35 0.05 -15.31
CA VAL A 67 -10.34 0.65 -14.39
C VAL A 67 -11.71 0.55 -15.04
N VAL A 68 -12.61 -0.22 -14.43
CA VAL A 68 -13.99 -0.39 -14.91
C VAL A 68 -14.89 0.55 -14.12
N ASP A 69 -15.44 1.56 -14.79
CA ASP A 69 -16.44 2.46 -14.21
C ASP A 69 -17.79 1.76 -14.08
N GLN A 70 -18.36 1.78 -12.88
CA GLN A 70 -19.62 1.12 -12.56
C GLN A 70 -20.75 2.10 -12.23
N ARG A 71 -20.54 3.41 -12.39
CA ARG A 71 -21.52 4.45 -11.99
C ARG A 71 -22.86 4.36 -12.72
N GLU A 72 -22.87 3.80 -13.93
CA GLU A 72 -24.09 3.62 -14.73
C GLU A 72 -24.82 2.30 -14.44
N LEU A 73 -24.23 1.42 -13.62
CA LEU A 73 -24.89 0.19 -13.18
C LEU A 73 -25.86 0.54 -12.05
N ASP A 74 -27.09 0.04 -12.15
CA ASP A 74 -28.09 0.18 -11.09
C ASP A 74 -27.55 -0.48 -9.81
N PRO A 75 -27.30 0.26 -8.71
CA PRO A 75 -26.74 -0.31 -7.47
C PRO A 75 -27.68 -1.31 -6.78
N SER A 76 -28.98 -1.24 -7.06
CA SER A 76 -30.01 -2.12 -6.49
C SER A 76 -30.19 -3.43 -7.27
N LEU A 77 -29.76 -3.45 -8.54
CA LEU A 77 -29.74 -4.62 -9.43
C LEU A 77 -28.32 -5.10 -9.75
N GLY A 78 -27.31 -4.35 -9.31
CA GLY A 78 -25.93 -4.44 -9.75
C GLY A 78 -25.24 -5.68 -9.20
N PRO A 79 -24.64 -6.52 -10.07
CA PRO A 79 -23.82 -7.64 -9.59
C PRO A 79 -22.64 -7.13 -8.76
N LEU A 80 -22.25 -7.89 -7.72
CA LEU A 80 -21.04 -7.67 -6.90
C LEU A 80 -19.78 -7.46 -7.76
N PHE A 81 -19.79 -7.99 -8.98
CA PHE A 81 -18.72 -7.91 -9.96
C PHE A 81 -19.23 -7.23 -11.23
N SER A 82 -18.42 -6.35 -11.82
CA SER A 82 -18.77 -5.73 -13.10
C SER A 82 -18.99 -6.80 -14.19
N PRO A 83 -19.91 -6.58 -15.16
CA PRO A 83 -20.10 -7.51 -16.27
C PRO A 83 -18.79 -7.82 -17.01
N ARG A 84 -17.94 -6.81 -17.20
CA ARG A 84 -16.60 -6.93 -17.77
C ARG A 84 -15.71 -7.93 -17.03
N LEU A 85 -15.70 -7.90 -15.69
CA LEU A 85 -14.93 -8.83 -14.88
C LEU A 85 -15.52 -10.25 -14.97
N VAL A 86 -16.85 -10.38 -14.94
CA VAL A 86 -17.52 -11.68 -15.07
C VAL A 86 -17.21 -12.32 -16.41
N ASP A 87 -17.27 -11.56 -17.51
CA ASP A 87 -16.96 -12.03 -18.85
C ASP A 87 -15.50 -12.48 -18.94
N LEU A 88 -14.56 -11.69 -18.40
CA LEU A 88 -13.13 -12.04 -18.36
C LEU A 88 -12.86 -13.34 -17.60
N LEU A 89 -13.52 -13.56 -16.47
CA LEU A 89 -13.33 -14.77 -15.65
C LEU A 89 -14.00 -16.02 -16.25
N ARG A 90 -15.06 -15.84 -17.05
CA ARG A 90 -15.79 -16.94 -17.70
C ARG A 90 -15.26 -17.29 -19.08
N SER A 91 -14.65 -16.34 -19.78
CA SER A 91 -13.89 -16.64 -20.98
C SER A 91 -12.68 -17.46 -20.57
N ASP A 92 -12.56 -18.69 -21.10
CA ASP A 92 -11.48 -19.64 -20.82
C ASP A 92 -10.13 -19.19 -21.44
N GLN A 93 -9.82 -17.89 -21.36
CA GLN A 93 -8.58 -17.30 -21.83
C GLN A 93 -7.59 -17.27 -20.68
N ARG A 94 -6.91 -18.39 -20.49
CA ARG A 94 -5.51 -18.39 -20.06
C ARG A 94 -4.59 -18.15 -21.24
#